data_AF-A0AA42KZX9-F1
#
_entry.id   AF-A0AA42KZX9-F1
#
_cell.length_a   1.000
_cell.length_b   1.000
_cell.length_c   1.000
_cell.angle_alpha   90.00
_cell.angle_beta   90.00
_cell.angle_gamma   90.00
#
_symmetry.space_group_name_H-M   'P 1'
#
loop_
_entity.id
_entity.type
_entity.pdbx_description
1 polymer ?
#
loop_
_entity_poly.entity_id
_entity_poly.type
_entity_poly.pdbx_seq_one_letter_code
_entity_poly.pdbx_strand_id
1 'polypeptide(L)'
;MPDGLIKKYNALLDTTTGEELWVNGVKVDRAVQTQESQEASTHIREEETPREEYLADSTQAFSSEGCLDAWISAYRKEIGDEAVIVSEQIDEWEDWCSEGKLP
;
A
#
# COMPACT_ATOMS: atom_id res chain seq x y z
N MET A 1 6.17 -14.17 16.52
CA MET A 1 6.71 -12.81 16.33
C MET A 1 5.52 -11.88 16.22
N PRO A 2 5.52 -10.70 16.87
CA PRO A 2 4.50 -9.70 16.59
C PRO A 2 4.60 -9.29 15.12
N ASP A 3 3.45 -9.13 14.47
CA ASP A 3 3.40 -8.64 13.10
C ASP A 3 3.78 -7.15 13.06
N GLY A 4 4.37 -6.72 11.95
CA GLY A 4 4.83 -5.35 11.73
C GLY A 4 6.34 -5.19 11.53
N LEU A 5 6.77 -3.93 11.50
CA LEU A 5 8.16 -3.54 11.25
C LEU A 5 8.96 -3.49 12.55
N ILE A 6 9.97 -4.34 12.66
CA ILE A 6 10.88 -4.44 13.80
C ILE A 6 12.17 -3.70 13.44
N LYS A 7 12.49 -2.64 14.19
CA LYS A 7 13.76 -1.91 14.05
C LYS A 7 14.81 -2.51 14.98
N LYS A 8 15.96 -2.89 14.44
CA LYS A 8 17.11 -3.38 15.20
C LYS A 8 17.95 -2.20 15.64
N TYR A 9 17.86 -1.87 16.93
CA TYR A 9 18.64 -0.80 17.53
C TYR A 9 19.98 -1.29 18.09
N ASN A 10 21.06 -0.58 17.80
CA ASN A 10 22.36 -0.79 18.42
C ASN A 10 22.65 0.32 19.43
N ALA A 11 22.56 -0.04 20.72
CA ALA A 11 22.74 0.90 21.83
C ALA A 11 24.17 1.44 21.97
N LEU A 12 25.19 0.75 21.46
CA LEU A 12 26.58 1.22 21.53
C LEU A 12 26.85 2.34 20.53
N LEU A 13 26.11 2.34 19.42
CA LEU A 13 26.26 3.27 18.31
C LEU A 13 25.11 4.27 18.22
N ASP A 14 24.16 4.18 19.17
CA ASP A 14 22.92 4.98 19.22
C ASP A 14 22.19 5.04 17.86
N THR A 15 22.19 3.93 17.12
CA THR A 15 21.72 3.90 15.73
C THR A 15 20.97 2.62 15.38
N THR A 16 20.07 2.70 14.40
CA THR A 16 19.32 1.55 13.88
C THR A 16 20.18 0.82 12.85
N THR A 17 20.48 -0.45 13.11
CA THR A 17 21.35 -1.30 12.27
C THR A 17 20.57 -2.10 11.23
N GLY A 18 19.24 -2.16 11.32
CA GLY A 18 18.41 -2.81 10.31
C GLY A 18 16.94 -2.81 10.66
N GLU A 19 16.12 -3.25 9.71
CA GLU A 19 14.66 -3.36 9.84
C GLU A 19 14.21 -4.74 9.36
N GLU A 20 13.26 -5.36 10.07
CA GLU A 20 12.67 -6.65 9.71
C GLU A 20 11.15 -6.51 9.64
N LEU A 21 10.54 -6.89 8.53
CA LEU A 21 9.09 -6.91 8.41
C LEU A 21 8.57 -8.32 8.67
N TRP A 22 7.58 -8.45 9.55
CA TRP A 22 6.89 -9.71 9.83
C TRP A 22 5.42 -9.60 9.46
N VAL A 23 4.91 -10.58 8.71
CA VAL A 23 3.50 -10.67 8.29
C VAL A 23 2.98 -12.05 8.64
N ASN A 24 1.96 -12.14 9.49
CA ASN A 24 1.40 -13.39 10.02
C ASN A 24 2.49 -14.35 10.55
N GLY A 25 3.51 -13.82 11.22
CA GLY A 25 4.64 -14.60 11.74
C GLY A 25 5.66 -15.10 10.71
N VAL A 26 5.62 -14.62 9.46
CA VAL A 26 6.63 -14.89 8.42
C VAL A 26 7.48 -13.64 8.17
N LYS A 27 8.81 -13.79 8.16
CA LYS A 27 9.75 -12.70 7.87
C LYS A 27 9.76 -12.40 6.36
N VAL A 28 9.52 -11.14 6.00
CA VAL A 28 9.55 -10.64 4.63
C VAL A 28 10.84 -9.85 4.40
N ASP A 29 11.68 -10.32 3.48
CA ASP A 29 12.92 -9.62 3.11
C ASP A 29 12.58 -8.46 2.15
N ARG A 30 12.46 -7.25 2.69
CA ARG A 30 12.24 -6.03 1.90
C ARG A 30 13.57 -5.59 1.28
N ALA A 31 13.76 -5.86 -0.01
CA ALA A 31 14.84 -5.23 -0.77
C ALA A 31 14.54 -3.73 -0.90
N VAL A 32 15.37 -2.90 -0.27
CA VAL A 32 15.35 -1.43 -0.40
C VAL A 32 15.65 -1.08 -1.85
N GLN A 33 14.68 -0.56 -2.60
CA GLN A 33 14.96 0.19 -3.82
C GLN A 33 15.40 1.59 -3.40
N THR A 34 16.72 1.79 -3.33
CA THR A 34 17.32 3.11 -3.19
C THR A 34 17.01 3.91 -4.47
N GLN A 35 16.11 4.87 -4.40
CA GLN A 35 16.04 5.96 -5.39
C GLN A 35 17.24 6.88 -5.17
N GLU A 36 18.36 6.60 -5.84
CA GLU A 36 19.38 7.59 -6.14
C GLU A 36 19.36 7.90 -7.64
N SER A 37 18.83 9.09 -7.95
CA SER A 37 19.36 10.08 -8.89
C SER A 37 20.12 9.67 -10.17
N GLN A 38 19.63 10.24 -11.28
CA GLN A 38 20.37 10.81 -12.43
C GLN A 38 20.59 9.94 -13.69
N GLU A 39 19.84 10.35 -14.73
CA GLU A 39 20.20 10.50 -16.14
C GLU A 39 21.26 9.57 -16.75
N ALA A 40 20.83 8.63 -17.60
CA ALA A 40 21.57 8.28 -18.81
C ALA A 40 20.70 7.49 -19.79
N SER A 41 20.22 8.21 -20.81
CA SER A 41 20.16 7.81 -22.21
C SER A 41 20.48 6.34 -22.51
N THR A 42 19.52 5.57 -23.03
CA THR A 42 19.79 4.55 -24.07
C THR A 42 18.51 4.12 -24.81
N HIS A 43 18.40 4.60 -26.04
CA HIS A 43 17.82 4.00 -27.25
C HIS A 43 16.91 2.77 -27.10
N ILE A 44 15.59 2.99 -27.22
CA ILE A 44 14.59 1.93 -27.41
C ILE A 44 14.73 1.40 -28.86
N ARG A 45 15.07 0.12 -29.01
CA ARG A 45 14.81 -0.65 -30.23
C ARG A 45 13.68 -1.62 -29.92
N GLU A 46 12.64 -1.53 -30.75
CA GLU A 46 11.39 -2.28 -30.69
C GLU A 46 11.59 -3.80 -30.84
N GLU A 47 10.55 -4.54 -30.40
CA GLU A 47 10.28 -5.99 -30.46
C GLU A 47 10.46 -6.74 -29.11
N GLU A 48 9.46 -7.37 -28.46
CA GLU A 48 8.05 -7.67 -28.76
C GLU A 48 7.24 -7.80 -27.45
N THR A 49 5.95 -7.46 -27.48
CA THR A 49 4.93 -7.80 -26.47
C THR A 49 4.41 -9.25 -26.70
N PRO A 50 3.57 -9.92 -25.85
CA PRO A 50 2.73 -9.41 -24.76
C PRO A 50 2.56 -10.33 -23.51
N ARG A 51 2.52 -9.75 -22.29
CA ARG A 51 1.47 -10.06 -21.28
C ARG A 51 1.49 -9.00 -20.16
N GLU A 52 0.49 -8.14 -20.22
CA GLU A 52 -0.03 -7.23 -19.19
C GLU A 52 0.11 -7.78 -17.76
N GLU A 53 0.22 -6.99 -16.68
CA GLU A 53 0.40 -5.57 -16.42
C GLU A 53 0.44 -5.51 -14.89
N TYR A 54 1.51 -5.01 -14.27
CA TYR A 54 1.43 -4.47 -12.91
C TYR A 54 2.11 -3.10 -12.89
N LEU A 55 1.73 -2.26 -13.85
CA LEU A 55 1.79 -0.82 -13.71
C LEU A 55 0.36 -0.36 -13.46
N ALA A 56 -0.05 -0.35 -12.20
CA ALA A 56 -1.28 0.32 -11.79
C ALA A 56 -1.07 0.99 -10.42
N ASP A 57 -0.05 1.84 -10.34
CA ASP A 57 -0.06 2.96 -9.39
C ASP A 57 -0.06 4.22 -10.25
N SER A 58 -0.95 5.16 -9.94
CA SER A 58 -1.23 6.45 -10.62
C SER A 58 -2.48 6.55 -11.50
N THR A 59 -3.21 5.46 -11.78
CA THR A 59 -4.63 5.54 -12.19
C THR A 59 -5.42 4.37 -11.62
N GLN A 60 -5.58 4.30 -10.30
CA GLN A 60 -6.63 3.46 -9.70
C GLN A 60 -7.98 4.14 -9.97
N ALA A 61 -8.37 4.09 -11.23
CA ALA A 61 -9.60 4.65 -11.76
C ALA A 61 -10.77 3.88 -11.15
N PHE A 62 -11.51 4.54 -10.26
CA PHE A 62 -12.94 4.37 -9.95
C PHE A 62 -13.49 2.93 -10.06
N SER A 63 -12.73 1.95 -9.60
CA SER A 63 -13.21 0.58 -9.44
C SER A 63 -13.89 0.52 -8.09
N SER A 64 -14.97 -0.24 -7.95
CA SER A 64 -15.79 -0.34 -6.73
C SER A 64 -14.94 -0.55 -5.47
N GLU A 65 -13.87 -1.33 -5.58
CA GLU A 65 -12.89 -1.58 -4.51
C GLU A 65 -12.13 -0.31 -4.06
N GLY A 66 -11.76 0.58 -4.99
CA GLY A 66 -11.07 1.83 -4.66
C GLY A 66 -12.00 2.89 -4.03
N CYS A 67 -13.29 2.86 -4.37
CA CYS A 67 -14.28 3.72 -3.75
C CYS A 67 -14.59 3.28 -2.31
N LEU A 68 -14.77 1.97 -2.09
CA LEU A 68 -15.02 1.43 -0.76
C LEU A 68 -13.81 1.65 0.16
N ASP A 69 -12.59 1.46 -0.34
CA ASP A 69 -11.36 1.73 0.41
C ASP A 69 -11.25 3.21 0.86
N ALA A 70 -11.69 4.16 0.02
CA ALA A 70 -11.71 5.57 0.39
C ALA A 70 -12.61 5.82 1.61
N TRP A 71 -13.82 5.24 1.63
CA TRP A 71 -14.76 5.37 2.75
C TRP A 71 -14.24 4.70 4.03
N ILE A 72 -13.68 3.49 3.92
CA ILE A 72 -13.02 2.79 5.04
C ILE A 72 -11.90 3.65 5.63
N SER A 73 -11.05 4.21 4.77
CA SER A 73 -9.92 5.05 5.17
C SER A 73 -10.37 6.34 5.84
N ALA A 74 -11.41 7.01 5.29
CA ALA A 74 -11.96 8.22 5.87
C ALA A 74 -12.59 7.98 7.25
N TYR A 75 -13.35 6.89 7.40
CA TYR A 75 -13.96 6.52 8.68
C TYR A 75 -12.91 6.21 9.75
N ARG A 76 -11.87 5.44 9.40
CA ARG A 76 -10.75 5.14 10.29
C ARG A 76 -9.93 6.37 10.67
N LYS A 77 -9.81 7.35 9.76
CA LYS A 77 -9.18 8.62 10.08
C LYS A 77 -9.96 9.44 11.12
N GLU A 78 -11.29 9.33 11.13
CA GLU A 78 -12.15 10.06 12.07
C GLU A 78 -12.30 9.34 13.42
N ILE A 79 -12.55 8.03 13.40
CA ILE A 79 -12.88 7.24 14.58
C ILE A 79 -11.65 6.55 15.18
N GLY A 80 -10.63 6.29 14.36
CA GLY A 80 -9.38 5.61 14.72
C GLY A 80 -9.08 4.41 13.80
N ASP A 81 -7.80 4.14 13.55
CA ASP A 81 -7.35 3.07 12.65
C ASP A 81 -7.85 1.66 13.01
N GLU A 82 -8.18 1.45 14.29
CA GLU A 82 -8.69 0.19 14.83
C GLU A 82 -10.22 0.13 14.89
N ALA A 83 -10.91 1.09 14.29
CA ALA A 83 -12.37 1.13 14.27
C ALA A 83 -12.94 -0.12 13.60
N VAL A 84 -13.83 -0.80 14.32
CA VAL A 84 -14.56 -1.96 13.80
C VAL A 84 -15.57 -1.47 12.78
N ILE A 85 -15.50 -2.04 11.59
CA ILE A 85 -16.44 -1.78 10.49
C ILE A 85 -17.35 -2.99 10.38
N VAL A 86 -18.65 -2.76 10.47
CA VAL A 86 -19.68 -3.80 10.35
C VAL A 86 -20.16 -3.93 8.91
N SER A 87 -20.70 -5.09 8.54
CA SER A 87 -21.15 -5.35 7.16
C SER A 87 -22.20 -4.34 6.69
N GLU A 88 -23.13 -3.92 7.55
CA GLU A 88 -24.16 -2.93 7.21
C GLU A 88 -23.55 -1.58 6.77
N GLN A 89 -22.40 -1.22 7.33
CA GLN A 89 -21.69 0.01 7.00
C GLN A 89 -20.93 -0.12 5.67
N ILE A 90 -20.43 -1.33 5.36
CA ILE A 90 -19.86 -1.65 4.05
C ILE A 90 -20.95 -1.60 2.98
N ASP A 91 -22.11 -2.23 3.23
CA ASP A 91 -23.23 -2.24 2.30
C ASP A 91 -23.69 -0.80 1.96
N GLU A 92 -23.75 0.08 2.97
CA GLU A 92 -24.07 1.50 2.79
C GLU A 92 -23.04 2.23 1.91
N TRP A 93 -21.75 1.98 2.13
CA TRP A 93 -20.68 2.59 1.32
C TRP A 93 -20.64 2.03 -0.10
N GLU A 94 -20.93 0.74 -0.30
CA GLU A 94 -21.06 0.14 -1.63
C GLU A 94 -22.22 0.75 -2.43
N ASP A 95 -23.35 1.04 -1.77
CA ASP A 95 -24.46 1.79 -2.36
C ASP A 95 -24.02 3.22 -2.73
N TRP A 96 -23.33 3.93 -1.85
CA TRP A 96 -22.80 5.27 -2.13
C TRP A 96 -21.79 5.28 -3.29
N CYS A 97 -20.96 4.25 -3.38
CA CYS A 97 -20.06 4.05 -4.50
C CYS A 97 -20.81 3.85 -5.81
N SER A 98 -21.92 3.11 -5.77
CA SER A 98 -22.81 2.93 -6.92
C SER A 98 -23.51 4.23 -7.33
N GLU A 99 -23.73 5.14 -6.38
CA GLU A 99 -24.19 6.51 -6.62
C GLU A 99 -23.08 7.49 -7.06
N GLY A 100 -21.81 7.06 -7.05
CA GLY A 100 -20.64 7.88 -7.39
C GLY A 100 -20.22 8.88 -6.30
N LYS A 101 -20.61 8.64 -5.03
CA LYS A 101 -20.20 9.47 -3.89
C LYS A 101 -18.82 9.09 -3.38
N LEU A 102 -18.16 10.07 -2.79
CA LEU A 102 -16.85 9.96 -2.16
C LEU A 102 -16.90 10.54 -0.74
N PRO A 103 -16.04 10.05 0.17
CA PRO A 103 -15.92 10.53 1.55
C PRO A 103 -15.40 11.97 1.69
#